data_AF-A0A8S1Y6F4-F1
#
_entry.id   AF-A0A8S1Y6F4-F1
#
_cell.length_a   1.000
_cell.length_b   1.000
_cell.length_c   1.000
_cell.angle_alpha   90.00
_cell.angle_beta   90.00
_cell.angle_gamma   90.00
#
_symmetry.space_group_name_H-M   'P 1'
#
loop_
_entity.id
_entity.type
_entity.pdbx_description
1 polymer ?
#
loop_
_entity_poly.entity_id
_entity_poly.type
_entity_poly.pdbx_seq_one_letter_code
_entity_poly.pdbx_strand_id
1 'polypeptide(L)'
;MINRPPVPKFSDGCSTPKRSSDLLEEVSHLVFKMNLDDAIEKKAIAILSNLTLPNTSFHAQAIVHCAMRELNYPLPKADAKVEYLSKCIQSQHSSLISTLCQKLKLNSKATKVCHILHQQISPLINKLPQPLQNAISVKIGTDIIYLKQGGINAKIIAQIANIKADQLQLNLNRIRPFALKIIQDLLSYFNNNIK
;
A
#
# COMPACT_ATOMS: atom_id res chain seq x y z
N MET A 1 -54.47 8.30 -49.78
CA MET A 1 -53.08 7.93 -49.44
C MET A 1 -52.64 8.82 -48.29
N ILE A 2 -52.44 8.25 -47.10
CA ILE A 2 -52.13 9.02 -45.88
C ILE A 2 -50.61 9.25 -45.84
N ASN A 3 -50.17 10.50 -46.04
CA ASN A 3 -48.77 10.89 -45.90
C ASN A 3 -48.35 10.77 -44.44
N ARG A 4 -47.50 9.78 -44.14
CA ARG A 4 -46.87 9.68 -42.82
C ARG A 4 -45.90 10.85 -42.64
N PRO A 5 -45.88 11.52 -41.49
CA PRO A 5 -44.91 12.56 -41.22
C PRO A 5 -43.49 11.95 -41.20
N PRO A 6 -42.46 12.72 -41.61
CA PRO A 6 -41.10 12.21 -41.66
C PRO A 6 -40.60 11.87 -40.25
N VAL A 7 -39.97 10.70 -40.13
CA VAL A 7 -39.34 10.25 -38.88
C VAL A 7 -38.17 11.19 -38.54
N PRO A 8 -38.10 11.75 -37.32
CA PRO A 8 -36.97 12.57 -36.90
C PRO A 8 -35.67 11.76 -37.00
N LYS A 9 -34.71 12.22 -37.79
CA LYS A 9 -33.35 11.66 -37.78
C LYS A 9 -32.69 12.13 -36.49
N PHE A 10 -32.54 11.24 -35.52
CA PHE A 10 -31.68 11.49 -34.37
C PHE A 10 -30.27 11.73 -34.91
N SER A 11 -29.75 12.94 -34.73
CA SER A 11 -28.35 13.23 -34.99
C SER A 11 -27.52 12.43 -33.99
N ASP A 12 -26.54 11.65 -34.47
CA ASP A 12 -25.56 10.86 -33.69
C ASP A 12 -24.61 11.72 -32.83
N GLY A 13 -25.08 12.86 -32.31
CA GLY A 13 -24.31 13.80 -31.50
C GLY A 13 -24.37 13.51 -30.00
N CYS A 14 -25.14 12.51 -29.55
CA CYS A 14 -25.13 12.11 -28.15
C CYS A 14 -23.99 11.12 -27.93
N SER A 15 -22.78 11.66 -27.70
CA SER A 15 -21.68 10.86 -27.17
C SER A 15 -22.15 10.28 -25.83
N THR A 16 -22.34 8.96 -25.79
CA THR A 16 -22.57 8.24 -24.54
C THR A 16 -21.52 8.70 -23.52
N PRO A 17 -21.92 9.11 -22.31
CA PRO A 17 -20.96 9.57 -21.31
C PRO A 17 -19.91 8.48 -21.13
N LYS A 18 -18.64 8.82 -21.34
CA LYS A 18 -17.54 7.89 -21.09
C LYS A 18 -17.62 7.51 -19.61
N ARG A 19 -18.02 6.28 -19.31
CA ARG A 19 -17.91 5.73 -17.96
C ARG A 19 -16.45 5.87 -17.56
N SER A 20 -16.16 6.70 -16.56
CA SER A 20 -14.90 6.63 -15.86
C SER A 20 -14.93 5.33 -15.06
N SER A 21 -14.33 4.28 -15.62
CA SER A 21 -14.11 3.03 -14.89
C SER A 21 -13.34 3.33 -13.62
N ASP A 22 -13.82 2.79 -12.50
CA ASP A 22 -13.05 2.90 -11.25
C ASP A 22 -11.76 2.08 -11.39
N LEU A 23 -10.70 2.47 -10.69
CA LEU A 23 -9.39 1.81 -10.80
C LEU A 23 -9.50 0.32 -10.42
N LEU A 24 -10.40 -0.01 -9.50
CA LEU A 24 -10.71 -1.37 -9.08
C LEU A 24 -11.40 -2.17 -10.20
N GLU A 25 -12.36 -1.56 -10.91
CA GLU A 25 -13.02 -2.19 -12.06
C GLU A 25 -12.01 -2.46 -13.20
N GLU A 26 -11.09 -1.52 -13.44
CA GLU A 26 -10.02 -1.72 -14.44
C GLU A 26 -9.07 -2.86 -14.05
N VAL A 27 -8.72 -2.98 -12.77
CA VAL A 27 -7.89 -4.09 -12.27
C VAL A 27 -8.61 -5.43 -12.47
N SER A 28 -9.87 -5.56 -12.05
CA SER A 28 -10.65 -6.80 -12.24
C SER A 28 -10.82 -7.14 -13.73
N HIS A 29 -11.08 -6.14 -14.58
CA HIS A 29 -11.17 -6.34 -16.01
C HIS A 29 -9.84 -6.83 -16.63
N LEU A 30 -8.70 -6.31 -16.16
CA LEU A 30 -7.37 -6.76 -16.61
C LEU A 30 -7.04 -8.18 -16.17
N VAL A 31 -7.35 -8.55 -14.92
CA VAL A 31 -7.19 -9.92 -14.40
C VAL A 31 -8.01 -10.89 -15.25
N PHE A 32 -9.28 -10.57 -15.50
CA PHE A 32 -10.16 -11.37 -16.34
C PHE A 32 -9.63 -11.49 -17.78
N LYS A 33 -9.24 -10.37 -18.40
CA LYS A 33 -8.70 -10.34 -19.77
C LYS A 33 -7.44 -11.18 -19.93
N MET A 34 -6.61 -11.26 -18.89
CA MET A 34 -5.36 -12.01 -18.88
C MET A 34 -5.52 -13.45 -18.38
N ASN A 35 -6.74 -13.87 -18.02
CA ASN A 35 -7.06 -15.18 -17.48
C ASN A 35 -6.18 -15.55 -16.26
N LEU A 36 -6.07 -14.61 -15.32
CA LEU A 36 -5.25 -14.73 -14.12
C LEU A 36 -6.10 -15.23 -12.93
N ASP A 37 -5.47 -15.96 -12.01
CA ASP A 37 -6.13 -16.52 -10.83
C ASP A 37 -6.66 -15.45 -9.86
N ASP A 38 -7.73 -15.78 -9.13
CA ASP A 38 -8.30 -15.00 -8.01
C ASP A 38 -7.26 -14.57 -6.96
N ALA A 39 -6.18 -15.34 -6.82
CA ALA A 39 -5.07 -15.00 -5.92
C ALA A 39 -4.40 -13.67 -6.31
N ILE A 40 -4.23 -13.42 -7.62
CA ILE A 40 -3.67 -12.18 -8.16
C ILE A 40 -4.64 -11.02 -7.95
N GLU A 41 -5.95 -11.25 -8.15
CA GLU A 41 -6.96 -10.23 -7.92
C GLU A 41 -7.01 -9.78 -6.46
N LYS A 42 -7.08 -10.73 -5.53
CA LYS A 42 -7.05 -10.46 -4.08
C LYS A 42 -5.80 -9.66 -3.69
N LYS A 43 -4.66 -9.99 -4.30
CA LYS A 43 -3.40 -9.32 -4.04
C LYS A 43 -3.36 -7.92 -4.63
N ALA A 44 -3.88 -7.73 -5.84
CA ALA A 44 -4.02 -6.42 -6.49
C ALA A 44 -4.95 -5.49 -5.68
N ILE A 45 -6.09 -6.01 -5.21
CA ILE A 45 -7.00 -5.28 -4.31
C ILE A 45 -6.28 -4.92 -3.00
N ALA A 46 -5.49 -5.82 -2.43
CA ALA A 46 -4.71 -5.52 -1.22
C ALA A 46 -3.70 -4.38 -1.47
N ILE A 47 -2.99 -4.39 -2.60
CA ILE A 47 -2.08 -3.29 -3.00
C ILE A 47 -2.84 -1.97 -3.11
N LEU A 48 -4.00 -1.99 -3.79
CA LEU A 48 -4.86 -0.82 -4.00
C LEU A 48 -5.41 -0.27 -2.67
N SER A 49 -5.76 -1.14 -1.72
CA SER A 49 -6.25 -0.74 -0.39
C SER A 49 -5.18 -0.08 0.48
N ASN A 50 -3.90 -0.37 0.19
CA ASN A 50 -2.76 0.15 0.93
C ASN A 50 -2.20 1.44 0.33
N LEU A 51 -2.50 1.73 -0.95
CA LEU A 51 -1.90 2.84 -1.71
C LEU A 51 -2.97 3.64 -2.45
N THR A 52 -2.98 4.95 -2.26
CA THR A 52 -3.79 5.87 -3.08
C THR A 52 -3.07 6.11 -4.41
N LEU A 53 -3.58 5.49 -5.48
CA LEU A 53 -3.01 5.58 -6.82
C LEU A 53 -3.92 6.36 -7.77
N PRO A 54 -3.38 7.12 -8.73
CA PRO A 54 -4.17 7.79 -9.77
C PRO A 54 -5.02 6.79 -10.57
N ASN A 55 -6.29 7.14 -10.78
CA ASN A 55 -7.19 6.32 -11.61
C ASN A 55 -6.82 6.42 -13.10
N THR A 56 -5.91 5.55 -13.52
CA THR A 56 -5.43 5.48 -14.90
C THR A 56 -5.09 4.03 -15.26
N SER A 57 -5.28 3.68 -16.53
CA SER A 57 -5.00 2.34 -17.05
C SER A 57 -3.56 1.87 -16.83
N PHE A 58 -2.58 2.78 -16.88
CA PHE A 58 -1.18 2.45 -16.59
C PHE A 58 -0.96 2.03 -15.14
N HIS A 59 -1.67 2.65 -14.19
CA HIS A 59 -1.57 2.26 -12.77
C HIS A 59 -2.29 0.93 -12.53
N ALA A 60 -3.45 0.69 -13.15
CA ALA A 60 -4.13 -0.61 -13.10
C ALA A 60 -3.22 -1.74 -13.62
N GLN A 61 -2.58 -1.54 -14.77
CA GLN A 61 -1.61 -2.49 -15.32
C GLN A 61 -0.40 -2.68 -14.41
N ALA A 62 0.14 -1.60 -13.84
CA ALA A 62 1.28 -1.67 -12.94
C ALA A 62 0.98 -2.41 -11.63
N ILE A 63 -0.24 -2.30 -11.10
CA ILE A 63 -0.70 -3.04 -9.91
C ILE A 63 -0.80 -4.54 -10.23
N VAL A 64 -1.42 -4.91 -11.35
CA VAL A 64 -1.52 -6.32 -11.77
C VAL A 64 -0.13 -6.90 -11.99
N HIS A 65 0.77 -6.16 -12.65
CA HIS A 65 2.18 -6.54 -12.81
C HIS A 65 2.89 -6.73 -11.46
N CYS A 66 2.63 -5.86 -10.49
CA CYS A 66 3.17 -5.97 -9.14
C CYS A 66 2.66 -7.23 -8.43
N ALA A 67 1.35 -7.50 -8.50
CA ALA A 67 0.73 -8.68 -7.91
C ALA A 67 1.25 -9.99 -8.52
N MET A 68 1.38 -10.05 -9.85
CA MET A 68 1.97 -11.19 -10.56
C MET A 68 3.42 -11.43 -10.15
N ARG A 69 4.21 -10.36 -10.05
CA ARG A 69 5.62 -10.44 -9.63
C ARG A 69 5.76 -10.94 -8.19
N GLU A 70 4.90 -10.49 -7.28
CA GLU A 70 4.93 -10.97 -5.88
C GLU A 70 4.51 -12.42 -5.72
N LEU A 71 3.70 -12.95 -6.64
CA LEU A 71 3.24 -14.34 -6.65
C LEU A 71 4.09 -15.25 -7.56
N ASN A 72 5.22 -14.75 -8.08
CA ASN A 72 6.14 -15.46 -8.99
C ASN A 72 5.49 -15.98 -10.30
N TYR A 73 4.50 -15.26 -10.82
CA TYR A 73 3.92 -15.56 -12.13
C TYR A 73 4.81 -15.06 -13.28
N PRO A 74 4.74 -15.71 -14.46
CA PRO A 74 5.42 -15.21 -15.65
C PRO A 74 4.87 -13.83 -16.04
N LEU A 75 5.77 -12.85 -16.13
CA LEU A 75 5.41 -11.48 -16.46
C LEU A 75 5.29 -11.33 -17.99
N PRO A 76 4.18 -10.78 -18.52
CA PRO A 76 4.08 -10.46 -19.93
C PRO A 76 5.02 -9.30 -20.27
N LYS A 77 5.39 -9.16 -21.55
CA LYS A 77 6.14 -7.99 -22.03
C LYS A 77 5.29 -6.73 -21.83
N ALA A 78 5.74 -5.86 -20.94
CA ALA A 78 5.10 -4.59 -20.66
C ALA A 78 5.91 -3.42 -21.22
N ASP A 79 5.24 -2.28 -21.37
CA ASP A 79 5.90 -1.02 -21.68
C ASP A 79 6.85 -0.63 -20.53
N ALA A 80 8.00 -0.03 -20.85
CA ALA A 80 9.01 0.41 -19.89
C ALA A 80 8.41 1.32 -18.80
N LYS A 81 7.38 2.11 -19.16
CA LYS A 81 6.64 2.96 -18.22
C LYS A 81 5.86 2.14 -17.18
N VAL A 82 5.21 1.05 -17.58
CA VAL A 82 4.47 0.14 -16.69
C VAL A 82 5.44 -0.66 -15.81
N GLU A 83 6.61 -1.03 -16.33
CA GLU A 83 7.65 -1.67 -15.53
C GLU A 83 8.22 -0.72 -14.45
N TYR A 84 8.45 0.54 -14.80
CA TYR A 84 8.90 1.55 -13.85
C TYR A 84 7.83 1.81 -12.77
N LEU A 85 6.58 2.01 -13.17
CA LEU A 85 5.46 2.22 -12.24
C LEU A 85 5.25 1.00 -11.35
N SER A 86 5.32 -0.22 -11.88
CA SER A 86 5.17 -1.43 -11.07
C SER A 86 6.29 -1.57 -10.05
N LYS A 87 7.54 -1.22 -10.39
CA LYS A 87 8.65 -1.15 -9.41
C LYS A 87 8.41 -0.09 -8.34
N CYS A 88 7.88 1.08 -8.72
CA CYS A 88 7.57 2.15 -7.77
C CYS A 88 6.45 1.73 -6.80
N ILE A 89 5.33 1.23 -7.32
CA ILE A 89 4.20 0.69 -6.54
C ILE A 89 4.69 -0.47 -5.68
N GLN A 90 5.52 -1.37 -6.23
CA GLN A 90 6.13 -2.45 -5.47
C GLN A 90 7.01 -1.92 -4.34
N SER A 91 7.82 -0.88 -4.55
CA SER A 91 8.64 -0.30 -3.47
C SER A 91 7.79 0.36 -2.39
N GLN A 92 6.66 0.95 -2.78
CA GLN A 92 5.69 1.55 -1.87
C GLN A 92 4.89 0.49 -1.10
N HIS A 93 4.56 -0.62 -1.75
CA HIS A 93 3.79 -1.75 -1.20
C HIS A 93 4.65 -2.72 -0.38
N SER A 94 5.80 -3.14 -0.93
CA SER A 94 6.88 -3.87 -0.27
C SER A 94 7.72 -2.91 0.58
N SER A 95 7.06 -2.16 1.45
CA SER A 95 7.78 -1.44 2.49
C SER A 95 8.64 -2.48 3.25
N LEU A 96 9.90 -2.18 3.58
CA LEU A 96 10.71 -3.11 4.38
C LEU A 96 10.03 -3.42 5.74
N ILE A 97 9.00 -2.65 6.12
CA ILE A 97 8.12 -2.91 7.26
C ILE A 97 7.37 -4.23 7.09
N SER A 98 6.70 -4.48 5.96
CA SER A 98 5.99 -5.76 5.74
C SER A 98 6.93 -6.96 5.92
N THR A 99 8.12 -6.89 5.32
CA THR A 99 9.14 -7.94 5.43
C THR A 99 9.68 -8.07 6.86
N LEU A 100 9.93 -6.95 7.54
CA LEU A 100 10.40 -6.94 8.93
C LEU A 100 9.34 -7.50 9.89
N CYS A 101 8.08 -7.10 9.71
CA CYS A 101 6.94 -7.62 10.46
C CYS A 101 6.74 -9.12 10.23
N GLN A 102 6.87 -9.60 8.99
CA GLN A 102 6.78 -11.02 8.67
C GLN A 102 7.92 -11.82 9.32
N LYS A 103 9.17 -11.33 9.26
CA LYS A 103 10.31 -11.98 9.94
C LYS A 103 10.14 -12.00 11.47
N LEU A 104 9.49 -10.99 12.03
CA LEU A 104 9.09 -10.92 13.44
C LEU A 104 7.82 -11.74 13.76
N LYS A 105 7.23 -12.43 12.78
CA LYS A 105 6.00 -13.22 12.90
C LYS A 105 4.80 -12.40 13.43
N LEU A 106 4.74 -11.12 13.07
CA LEU A 106 3.61 -10.27 13.39
C LEU A 106 2.39 -10.62 12.54
N ASN A 107 1.20 -10.54 13.12
CA ASN A 107 -0.04 -10.75 12.39
C ASN A 107 -0.37 -9.56 11.46
N SER A 108 -1.36 -9.73 10.59
CA SER A 108 -1.77 -8.71 9.62
C SER A 108 -2.25 -7.40 10.27
N LYS A 109 -2.97 -7.48 11.40
CA LYS A 109 -3.41 -6.31 12.17
C LYS A 109 -2.22 -5.49 12.69
N ALA A 110 -1.23 -6.15 13.28
CA ALA A 110 -0.02 -5.51 13.77
C ALA A 110 0.80 -4.90 12.63
N THR A 111 0.91 -5.61 11.51
CA THR A 111 1.61 -5.11 10.32
C THR A 111 0.94 -3.84 9.77
N LYS A 112 -0.39 -3.78 9.77
CA LYS A 112 -1.16 -2.58 9.36
C LYS A 112 -0.90 -1.40 10.30
N VAL A 113 -0.89 -1.62 11.61
CA VAL A 113 -0.55 -0.57 12.60
C VAL A 113 0.86 -0.03 12.36
N CYS A 114 1.84 -0.90 12.10
CA CYS A 114 3.22 -0.47 11.78
C CYS A 114 3.30 0.38 10.50
N HIS A 115 2.47 0.09 9.49
CA HIS A 115 2.39 0.91 8.27
C HIS A 115 1.81 2.29 8.52
N ILE A 116 0.69 2.36 9.26
CA ILE A 116 0.05 3.62 9.62
C ILE A 116 1.03 4.47 10.45
N LEU A 117 1.68 3.85 11.43
CA LEU A 117 2.70 4.53 12.24
C LEU A 117 3.83 5.08 11.37
N HIS A 118 4.35 4.30 10.43
CA HIS A 118 5.41 4.77 9.54
C HIS A 118 5.01 6.02 8.75
N GLN A 119 3.78 6.06 8.24
CA GLN A 119 3.26 7.22 7.53
C GLN A 119 3.16 8.44 8.47
N GLN A 120 2.64 8.25 9.68
CA GLN A 120 2.47 9.32 10.67
C GLN A 120 3.80 9.91 11.16
N ILE A 121 4.79 9.04 11.41
CA ILE A 121 6.08 9.48 11.96
C ILE A 121 7.09 9.86 10.87
N SER A 122 6.76 9.63 9.58
CA SER A 122 7.62 9.96 8.43
C SER A 122 8.23 11.37 8.51
N PRO A 123 7.49 12.45 8.88
CA PRO A 123 8.06 13.78 8.99
C PRO A 123 9.20 13.89 10.03
N LEU A 124 9.22 13.02 11.04
CA LEU A 124 10.24 12.98 12.09
C LEU A 124 11.46 12.14 11.69
N ILE A 125 11.31 11.20 10.74
CA ILE A 125 12.33 10.20 10.43
C ILE A 125 12.77 10.17 8.97
N ASN A 126 12.19 11.00 8.09
CA ASN A 126 12.46 11.03 6.65
C ASN A 126 13.93 11.26 6.29
N LYS A 127 14.71 11.92 7.16
CA LYS A 127 16.16 12.14 6.98
C LYS A 127 17.01 10.89 7.27
N LEU A 128 16.42 9.83 7.83
CA LEU A 128 17.13 8.60 8.17
C LEU A 128 17.13 7.60 7.00
N PRO A 129 18.08 6.65 6.95
CA PRO A 129 18.02 5.56 5.98
C PRO A 129 16.74 4.72 6.12
N GLN A 130 16.16 4.28 5.01
CA GLN A 130 14.89 3.53 4.99
C GLN A 130 14.86 2.31 5.95
N PRO A 131 15.91 1.49 6.08
CA PRO A 131 15.90 0.37 7.04
C PRO A 131 15.74 0.84 8.49
N LEU A 132 16.33 1.98 8.83
CA LEU A 132 16.25 2.58 10.16
C LEU A 132 14.87 3.18 10.41
N GLN A 133 14.30 3.85 9.40
CA GLN A 133 12.94 4.38 9.47
C GLN A 133 11.92 3.27 9.78
N ASN A 134 12.07 2.15 9.08
CA ASN A 134 11.19 1.00 9.20
C ASN A 134 11.36 0.30 10.56
N ALA A 135 12.60 0.10 11.01
CA ALA A 135 12.88 -0.47 12.32
C ALA A 135 12.32 0.37 13.48
N ILE A 136 12.39 1.70 13.37
CA ILE A 136 11.78 2.63 14.33
C ILE A 136 10.25 2.45 14.34
N SER A 137 9.63 2.45 13.17
CA SER A 137 8.17 2.33 13.02
C SER A 137 7.67 1.01 13.61
N VAL A 138 8.37 -0.09 13.31
CA VAL A 138 8.06 -1.42 13.84
C VAL A 138 8.32 -1.51 15.34
N LYS A 139 9.38 -0.90 15.85
CA LYS A 139 9.66 -0.89 17.29
C LYS A 139 8.58 -0.14 18.06
N ILE A 140 8.21 1.06 17.63
CA ILE A 140 7.12 1.83 18.26
C ILE A 140 5.79 1.07 18.16
N GLY A 141 5.48 0.52 16.98
CA GLY A 141 4.24 -0.24 16.80
C GLY A 141 4.16 -1.47 17.69
N THR A 142 5.24 -2.24 17.79
CA THR A 142 5.31 -3.43 18.65
C THR A 142 5.26 -3.07 20.13
N ASP A 143 5.81 -1.93 20.56
CA ASP A 143 5.70 -1.46 21.94
C ASP A 143 4.27 -1.05 22.31
N ILE A 144 3.53 -0.47 21.38
CA ILE A 144 2.12 -0.12 21.59
C ILE A 144 1.25 -1.37 21.61
N ILE A 145 1.39 -2.24 20.60
CA ILE A 145 0.54 -3.44 20.44
C ILE A 145 0.80 -4.46 21.57
N TYR A 146 2.07 -4.68 21.89
CA TYR A 146 2.49 -5.67 22.87
C TYR A 146 2.92 -5.05 24.20
N LEU A 147 2.33 -3.91 24.57
CA LEU A 147 2.66 -3.18 25.79
C LEU A 147 2.60 -4.08 27.03
N LYS A 148 1.58 -4.96 27.11
CA LYS A 148 1.40 -5.91 28.22
C LYS A 148 2.50 -6.99 28.28
N GLN A 149 3.17 -7.28 27.16
CA GLN A 149 4.26 -8.24 27.07
C GLN A 149 5.65 -7.55 27.08
N GLY A 150 5.71 -6.22 27.25
CA GLY A 150 6.95 -5.45 27.24
C GLY A 150 7.51 -5.12 25.85
N GLY A 151 6.72 -5.33 24.78
CA GLY A 151 7.14 -5.05 23.41
C GLY A 151 8.19 -6.03 22.86
N ILE A 152 8.71 -5.75 21.66
CA ILE A 152 9.80 -6.56 21.06
C ILE A 152 11.14 -5.87 21.33
N ASN A 153 12.14 -6.63 21.75
CA ASN A 153 13.47 -6.07 22.02
C ASN A 153 14.08 -5.39 20.78
N ALA A 154 14.54 -4.14 20.94
CA ALA A 154 15.15 -3.35 19.86
C ALA A 154 16.36 -4.06 19.23
N LYS A 155 17.14 -4.82 20.00
CA LYS A 155 18.29 -5.59 19.49
C LYS A 155 17.86 -6.66 18.48
N ILE A 156 16.72 -7.33 18.72
CA ILE A 156 16.18 -8.35 17.82
C ILE A 156 15.73 -7.70 16.51
N ILE A 157 15.01 -6.57 16.61
CA ILE A 157 14.57 -5.81 15.43
C ILE A 157 15.78 -5.33 14.62
N ALA A 158 16.80 -4.79 15.30
CA ALA A 158 18.02 -4.32 14.66
C ALA A 158 18.77 -5.44 13.92
N GLN A 159 18.88 -6.63 14.54
CA GLN A 159 19.50 -7.80 13.91
C GLN A 159 18.73 -8.23 12.65
N ILE A 160 17.41 -8.32 12.72
CA ILE A 160 16.56 -8.74 11.60
C ILE A 160 16.56 -7.70 10.46
N ALA A 161 16.62 -6.42 10.81
CA ALA A 161 16.71 -5.31 9.87
C ALA A 161 18.14 -5.05 9.37
N ASN A 162 19.13 -5.82 9.83
CA ASN A 162 20.55 -5.66 9.50
C ASN A 162 21.09 -4.23 9.76
N ILE A 163 20.78 -3.69 10.94
CA ILE A 163 21.23 -2.36 11.39
C ILE A 163 21.93 -2.46 12.74
N LYS A 164 22.75 -1.45 13.07
CA LYS A 164 23.41 -1.36 14.38
C LYS A 164 22.39 -1.06 15.47
N ALA A 165 22.37 -1.87 16.54
CA ALA A 165 21.43 -1.71 17.65
C ALA A 165 21.57 -0.33 18.32
N ASP A 166 22.79 0.17 18.49
CA ASP A 166 23.04 1.49 19.10
C ASP A 166 22.49 2.62 18.24
N GLN A 167 22.56 2.47 16.91
CA GLN A 167 22.00 3.44 15.97
C GLN A 167 20.47 3.47 16.08
N LEU A 168 19.82 2.31 16.21
CA LEU A 168 18.38 2.23 16.44
C LEU A 168 17.99 2.90 17.77
N GLN A 169 18.69 2.57 18.85
CA GLN A 169 18.41 3.13 20.18
C GLN A 169 18.58 4.65 20.24
N LEU A 170 19.64 5.17 19.64
CA LEU A 170 19.90 6.61 19.59
C LEU A 170 18.78 7.36 18.86
N ASN A 171 18.29 6.81 17.75
CA ASN A 171 17.20 7.46 17.00
C ASN A 171 15.83 7.30 17.68
N LEU A 172 15.59 6.19 18.39
CA LEU A 172 14.41 6.05 19.25
C LEU A 172 14.39 7.11 20.37
N ASN A 173 15.55 7.36 21.00
CA ASN A 173 15.67 8.39 22.03
C ASN A 173 15.37 9.80 21.49
N ARG A 174 15.72 10.09 20.23
CA ARG A 174 15.40 11.37 19.56
C ARG A 174 13.90 11.55 19.29
N ILE A 175 13.18 10.46 19.07
CA ILE A 175 11.74 10.47 18.78
C ILE A 175 10.91 10.46 20.07
N ARG A 176 11.47 9.97 21.17
CA ARG A 176 10.82 9.87 22.49
C ARG A 176 10.06 11.14 22.93
N PRO A 177 10.56 12.37 22.73
CA PRO A 177 9.80 13.58 23.09
C PRO A 177 8.44 13.71 22.38
N PHE A 178 8.27 13.07 21.21
CA PHE A 178 7.04 13.11 20.42
C PHE A 178 6.11 11.92 20.72
N ALA A 179 6.46 11.02 21.65
CA ALA A 179 5.74 9.77 21.88
C ALA A 179 4.24 9.98 22.18
N LEU A 180 3.90 10.98 22.99
CA LEU A 180 2.52 11.29 23.33
C LEU A 180 1.70 11.68 22.08
N LYS A 181 2.27 12.54 21.24
CA LYS A 181 1.64 12.96 19.98
C LYS A 181 1.45 11.78 19.02
N ILE A 182 2.48 10.94 18.88
CA ILE A 182 2.42 9.74 18.02
C ILE A 182 1.27 8.81 18.45
N ILE A 183 1.10 8.59 19.75
CA ILE A 183 0.01 7.76 20.28
C ILE A 183 -1.35 8.42 20.03
N GLN A 184 -1.47 9.73 20.27
CA GLN A 184 -2.71 10.48 20.03
C GLN A 184 -3.12 10.44 18.55
N ASP A 185 -2.18 10.66 17.63
CA ASP A 185 -2.42 10.62 16.19
C ASP A 185 -2.84 9.22 15.73
N LEU A 186 -2.22 8.17 16.28
CA LEU A 186 -2.59 6.78 15.99
C LEU A 186 -4.00 6.44 16.48
N LEU A 187 -4.35 6.80 17.71
CA LEU A 187 -5.68 6.57 18.28
C LEU A 187 -6.75 7.36 17.50
N SER A 188 -6.46 8.61 17.15
CA SER A 188 -7.37 9.45 16.36
C SER A 188 -7.64 8.86 14.98
N TYR A 189 -6.60 8.32 14.32
CA TYR A 189 -6.76 7.62 13.04
C TYR A 189 -7.73 6.43 13.15
N PHE A 190 -7.58 5.60 14.18
CA PHE A 190 -8.47 4.45 14.36
C PHE A 190 -9.88 4.86 14.77
N ASN A 191 -10.04 5.86 15.63
CA ASN A 191 -11.37 6.36 16.01
C ASN A 191 -12.15 6.96 14.82
N ASN A 192 -11.46 7.59 13.87
CA ASN A 192 -12.08 8.19 12.69
C ASN A 192 -12.36 7.19 11.56
N ASN A 193 -11.63 6.08 11.48
CA ASN A 193 -11.76 5.07 10.42
C ASN A 193 -12.49 3.77 10.84
N ILE A 194 -12.95 3.67 12.09
CA ILE A 194 -13.77 2.53 12.61
C ILE A 194 -15.27 2.90 12.65
N LYS A 195 -15.69 3.91 11.87
CA LYS A 195 -17.12 4.16 11.60
C LYS A 195 -17.59 3.42 10.36
#